data_AF-A0A4R8EYX2-F1
#
_entry.id   AF-A0A4R8EYX2-F1
#
_cell.length_a   1.000
_cell.length_b   1.000
_cell.length_c   1.000
_cell.angle_alpha   90.00
_cell.angle_beta   90.00
_cell.angle_gamma   90.00
#
_symmetry.space_group_name_H-M   'P 1'
#
loop_
_entity.id
_entity.type
_entity.pdbx_description
1 polymer ?
#
loop_
_entity_poly.entity_id
_entity_poly.type
_entity_poly.pdbx_seq_one_letter_code
_entity_poly.pdbx_strand_id
1 'polypeptide(L)'
;MKNKKFKEGFTLVEVLIVLGIISILASIAIPSVRGLINRANAIKVVTEMQNVQVAVMNYGIYNPNLEGLTINDLLLEGYLTSQPEYIELDSTNPLEIKIKYTNGTPSATELNNINNNILIDNNTAYLVVKY
;
A
#
# COMPACT_ATOMS: atom_id res chain seq x y z
N MET A 1 5.45 -36.44 -57.82
CA MET A 1 4.59 -36.83 -56.68
C MET A 1 4.91 -35.90 -55.51
N LYS A 2 3.93 -35.14 -55.00
CA LYS A 2 4.14 -34.14 -53.94
C LYS A 2 3.86 -34.79 -52.59
N ASN A 3 4.89 -35.07 -51.80
CA ASN A 3 4.74 -35.63 -50.45
C ASN A 3 4.08 -34.60 -49.53
N LYS A 4 2.83 -34.83 -49.12
CA LYS A 4 2.18 -34.06 -48.06
C LYS A 4 2.85 -34.43 -46.73
N LYS A 5 3.71 -33.55 -46.22
CA LYS A 5 4.17 -33.65 -44.83
C LYS A 5 2.96 -33.44 -43.91
N PHE A 6 2.63 -34.44 -43.09
CA PHE A 6 1.69 -34.23 -42.00
C PHE A 6 2.29 -33.17 -41.06
N LYS A 7 1.51 -32.15 -40.74
CA LYS A 7 1.91 -31.18 -39.72
C LYS A 7 1.78 -31.90 -38.37
N GLU A 8 2.91 -32.20 -37.76
CA GLU A 8 2.98 -32.69 -36.39
C GLU A 8 2.44 -31.59 -35.47
N GLY A 9 1.30 -31.87 -34.83
CA GLY A 9 0.66 -30.99 -33.85
C GLY A 9 0.65 -31.66 -32.48
N PHE A 10 0.52 -30.85 -31.43
CA PHE A 10 0.37 -31.34 -30.05
C PHE A 10 -0.87 -32.22 -29.91
N THR A 11 -0.73 -33.33 -29.20
CA THR A 11 -1.86 -34.21 -28.85
C THR A 11 -2.66 -33.62 -27.68
N LEU A 12 -3.94 -33.98 -27.60
CA LEU A 12 -4.79 -33.59 -26.46
C LEU A 12 -4.22 -34.11 -25.13
N VAL A 13 -3.65 -35.32 -25.14
CA VAL A 13 -3.06 -35.94 -23.94
C VAL A 13 -1.87 -35.13 -23.43
N GLU A 14 -1.01 -34.64 -24.32
CA GLU A 14 0.13 -33.80 -23.93
C GLU A 14 -0.33 -32.49 -23.30
N VAL A 15 -1.35 -31.83 -23.85
CA VAL A 15 -1.90 -30.60 -23.26
C VAL A 15 -2.52 -30.87 -21.88
N LEU A 16 -3.20 -32.01 -21.70
CA LEU A 16 -3.79 -32.39 -20.41
C LEU A 16 -2.72 -32.63 -19.33
N ILE A 17 -1.63 -33.32 -19.66
CA ILE A 17 -0.53 -33.57 -18.71
C ILE A 17 0.13 -32.25 -18.32
N VAL A 18 0.38 -31.36 -19.29
CA VAL A 18 1.01 -30.05 -19.04
C VAL A 18 0.14 -29.18 -18.14
N LEU A 19 -1.17 -29.09 -18.42
CA LEU A 19 -2.11 -28.35 -17.57
C LEU A 19 -2.21 -28.96 -16.17
N GLY A 20 -2.15 -30.30 -16.06
CA GLY A 20 -2.07 -31.00 -14.78
C GLY A 20 -0.87 -30.55 -13.95
N ILE A 21 0.33 -30.56 -14.51
CA ILE A 21 1.55 -30.13 -13.80
C ILE A 21 1.47 -28.63 -13.45
N ILE A 22 1.07 -27.77 -14.38
CA ILE A 22 0.93 -26.32 -14.14
C ILE A 22 -0.06 -26.05 -13.01
N SER A 23 -1.18 -26.76 -12.95
CA SER A 23 -2.19 -26.57 -11.89
C SER A 23 -1.64 -26.92 -10.50
N ILE A 24 -0.87 -27.99 -10.37
CA ILE A 24 -0.24 -28.39 -9.10
C ILE A 24 0.76 -27.31 -8.66
N LEU A 25 1.63 -26.85 -9.57
CA LEU A 25 2.60 -25.80 -9.29
C LEU A 25 1.91 -24.48 -8.91
N ALA A 26 0.88 -24.08 -9.66
CA ALA A 26 0.14 -22.84 -9.41
C ALA A 26 -0.57 -22.86 -8.05
N SER A 27 -1.10 -24.01 -7.63
CA SER A 27 -1.76 -24.18 -6.33
C SER A 27 -0.85 -23.84 -5.16
N ILE A 28 0.45 -24.18 -5.26
CA ILE A 28 1.45 -23.91 -4.22
C ILE A 28 1.99 -22.47 -4.35
N ALA A 29 2.21 -22.00 -5.57
CA ALA A 29 2.85 -20.71 -5.83
C ALA A 29 1.94 -19.49 -5.54
N ILE A 30 0.66 -19.55 -5.93
CA ILE A 30 -0.27 -18.41 -5.82
C ILE A 30 -0.43 -17.87 -4.39
N PRO A 31 -0.68 -18.68 -3.33
CA PRO A 31 -0.86 -18.15 -1.98
C PRO A 31 0.39 -17.46 -1.45
N SER A 32 1.59 -17.98 -1.75
CA SER A 32 2.86 -17.37 -1.36
C SER A 32 3.04 -15.98 -1.98
N VAL A 33 2.81 -15.86 -3.28
CA VAL A 33 2.93 -14.58 -4.00
C VAL A 33 1.90 -13.56 -3.48
N ARG A 34 0.65 -13.98 -3.24
CA ARG A 34 -0.39 -13.09 -2.68
C ARG A 34 0.00 -12.54 -1.30
N GLY A 35 0.55 -13.37 -0.42
CA GLY A 35 1.02 -12.92 0.90
C GLY A 35 2.14 -11.88 0.81
N LEU A 36 3.07 -12.06 -0.13
CA LEU A 36 4.15 -11.08 -0.38
C LEU A 36 3.60 -9.75 -0.90
N ILE A 37 2.65 -9.79 -1.84
CA ILE A 37 2.01 -8.58 -2.37
C ILE A 37 1.27 -7.83 -1.25
N ASN A 38 0.50 -8.52 -0.42
CA ASN A 38 -0.21 -7.90 0.70
C ASN A 38 0.74 -7.21 1.68
N ARG A 39 1.86 -7.88 2.03
CA ARG A 39 2.88 -7.29 2.88
C ARG A 39 3.58 -6.10 2.22
N ALA A 40 3.87 -6.17 0.93
CA ALA A 40 4.47 -5.06 0.18
C ALA A 40 3.53 -3.84 0.15
N ASN A 41 2.23 -4.05 -0.04
CA ASN A 41 1.22 -2.99 0.04
C ASN A 41 1.16 -2.38 1.43
N ALA A 42 1.25 -3.18 2.49
CA ALA A 42 1.28 -2.68 3.87
C ALA A 42 2.52 -1.82 4.13
N ILE A 43 3.69 -2.26 3.69
CA ILE A 43 4.93 -1.47 3.79
C ILE A 43 4.80 -0.17 2.99
N LYS A 44 4.26 -0.21 1.77
CA LYS A 44 4.03 0.98 0.94
C LYS A 44 3.20 2.02 1.72
N VAL A 45 2.06 1.62 2.28
CA VAL A 45 1.18 2.51 3.05
C VAL A 45 1.90 3.08 4.27
N VAL A 46 2.63 2.26 5.03
CA VAL A 46 3.41 2.74 6.19
C VAL A 46 4.43 3.79 5.78
N THR A 47 5.20 3.54 4.70
CA THR A 47 6.18 4.49 4.18
C THR A 47 5.51 5.79 3.71
N GLU A 48 4.35 5.70 3.07
CA GLU A 48 3.60 6.87 2.61
C GLU A 48 3.09 7.72 3.78
N MET A 49 2.55 7.08 4.83
CA MET A 49 2.18 7.77 6.07
C MET A 49 3.37 8.45 6.75
N GLN A 50 4.56 7.82 6.74
CA GLN A 50 5.79 8.42 7.28
C GLN A 50 6.26 9.61 6.45
N ASN A 51 6.16 9.54 5.12
CA ASN A 51 6.49 10.66 4.25
C ASN A 51 5.59 11.87 4.53
N VAL A 52 4.28 11.62 4.70
CA VAL A 52 3.33 12.66 5.12
C VAL A 52 3.68 13.19 6.52
N GLN A 53 4.09 12.32 7.45
CA GLN A 53 4.54 12.74 8.78
C GLN A 53 5.72 13.72 8.72
N VAL A 54 6.73 13.40 7.91
CA VAL A 54 7.89 14.27 7.69
C VAL A 54 7.48 15.58 7.02
N ALA A 55 6.56 15.53 6.05
CA ALA A 55 6.04 16.73 5.39
C ALA A 55 5.33 17.67 6.38
N VAL A 56 4.44 17.13 7.23
CA VAL A 56 3.76 17.89 8.29
C VAL A 56 4.76 18.49 9.28
N MET A 57 5.75 17.71 9.73
CA MET A 57 6.79 18.20 10.64
C MET A 57 7.60 19.34 10.02
N ASN A 58 8.01 19.20 8.76
CA ASN A 58 8.76 20.23 8.05
C ASN A 58 7.96 21.51 7.84
N TYR A 59 6.66 21.38 7.54
CA TYR A 59 5.76 22.53 7.47
C TYR A 59 5.63 23.24 8.83
N GLY A 60 5.55 22.47 9.92
CA GLY A 60 5.47 22.99 11.30
C GLY A 60 6.70 23.71 11.82
N ILE A 61 7.87 23.55 11.18
CA ILE A 61 9.07 24.34 11.52
C ILE A 61 8.86 25.84 11.23
N TYR A 62 8.15 26.14 10.14
CA TYR A 62 7.92 27.52 9.69
C TYR A 62 6.54 28.06 10.07
N ASN A 63 5.60 27.16 10.38
CA ASN A 63 4.22 27.48 10.72
C ASN A 63 3.89 26.97 12.12
N PRO A 64 3.82 27.85 13.14
CA PRO A 64 3.60 27.44 14.52
C PRO A 64 2.16 26.99 14.81
N ASN A 65 1.20 27.38 13.96
CA ASN A 65 -0.17 26.90 14.03
C ASN A 65 -0.46 25.99 12.83
N LEU A 66 -0.83 24.75 13.11
CA LEU A 66 -1.17 23.76 12.10
C LEU A 66 -2.68 23.45 12.06
N GLU A 67 -3.49 24.24 12.76
CA GLU A 67 -4.94 24.16 12.70
C GLU A 67 -5.44 24.39 11.27
N GLY A 68 -6.26 23.45 10.79
CA GLY A 68 -6.82 23.49 9.44
C GLY A 68 -5.86 23.01 8.34
N LEU A 69 -4.67 22.50 8.67
CA LEU A 69 -3.74 21.97 7.68
C LEU A 69 -4.36 20.81 6.90
N THR A 70 -4.36 20.94 5.58
CA THR A 70 -4.81 19.89 4.66
C THR A 70 -3.65 19.32 3.85
N ILE A 71 -3.87 18.16 3.24
CA ILE A 71 -2.88 17.57 2.32
C ILE A 71 -2.62 18.50 1.11
N ASN A 72 -3.62 19.26 0.67
CA ASN A 72 -3.47 20.17 -0.46
C ASN A 72 -2.48 21.29 -0.15
N ASP A 73 -2.47 21.81 1.08
CA ASP A 73 -1.52 22.84 1.49
C ASP A 73 -0.08 22.31 1.41
N LEU A 74 0.15 21.06 1.86
CA LEU A 74 1.44 20.40 1.75
C LEU A 74 1.89 20.17 0.30
N LEU A 75 0.94 19.98 -0.63
CA LEU A 75 1.25 19.84 -2.06
C LEU A 75 1.59 21.18 -2.70
N LEU A 76 0.80 22.22 -2.41
CA LEU A 76 0.99 23.57 -2.98
C LEU A 76 2.31 24.19 -2.51
N GLU A 77 2.66 24.00 -1.25
CA GLU A 77 3.91 24.48 -0.65
C GLU A 77 5.11 23.56 -0.94
N GLY A 78 4.90 22.46 -1.68
CA GLY A 78 5.98 21.59 -2.17
C GLY A 78 6.58 20.62 -1.14
N TYR A 79 5.93 20.42 0.01
CA TYR A 79 6.33 19.41 1.00
C TYR A 79 5.97 17.98 0.56
N LEU A 80 4.98 17.85 -0.33
CA LEU A 80 4.61 16.60 -0.99
C LEU A 80 4.68 16.75 -2.50
N THR A 81 5.09 15.68 -3.19
CA THR A 81 5.18 15.65 -4.67
C THR A 81 3.94 15.10 -5.35
N SER A 82 3.07 14.42 -4.61
CA SER A 82 1.86 13.78 -5.12
C SER A 82 0.85 13.56 -3.99
N GLN A 83 -0.44 13.59 -4.33
CA GLN A 83 -1.50 13.26 -3.39
C GLN A 83 -1.34 11.80 -2.93
N PRO A 84 -1.21 11.56 -1.61
CA PRO A 84 -1.15 10.22 -1.08
C PRO A 84 -2.51 9.51 -1.17
N GLU A 85 -2.49 8.20 -1.34
CA GLU A 85 -3.69 7.36 -1.52
C GLU A 85 -4.27 6.93 -0.15
N TYR A 86 -5.54 7.24 0.10
CA TYR A 86 -6.26 6.92 1.34
C TYR A 86 -5.60 7.44 2.64
N ILE A 87 -4.81 8.51 2.55
CA ILE A 87 -4.22 9.16 3.70
C ILE A 87 -4.85 10.54 3.88
N GLU A 88 -5.39 10.77 5.06
CA GLU A 88 -6.07 12.01 5.44
C GLU A 88 -5.42 12.64 6.67
N LEU A 89 -5.42 13.97 6.73
CA LEU A 89 -5.02 14.71 7.93
C LEU A 89 -6.26 15.08 8.73
N ASP A 90 -6.19 14.86 10.02
CA ASP A 90 -7.11 15.40 10.99
C ASP A 90 -6.35 16.39 11.87
N SER A 91 -6.62 17.67 11.61
CA SER A 91 -6.07 18.84 12.31
C SER A 91 -7.08 19.45 13.30
N THR A 92 -8.10 18.69 13.75
CA THR A 92 -9.12 19.22 14.67
C THR A 92 -8.58 19.53 16.06
N ASN A 93 -7.45 18.94 16.44
CA ASN A 93 -6.80 19.20 17.70
C ASN A 93 -5.72 20.28 17.53
N PRO A 94 -5.74 21.37 18.32
CA PRO A 94 -4.77 22.46 18.21
C PRO A 94 -3.33 22.08 18.64
N LEU A 95 -3.10 20.87 19.17
CA LEU A 95 -1.80 20.43 19.69
C LEU A 95 -1.26 19.17 19.00
N GLU A 96 -2.05 18.57 18.09
CA GLU A 96 -1.63 17.38 17.35
C GLU A 96 -2.32 17.28 16.00
N ILE A 97 -1.60 16.74 15.02
CA ILE A 97 -2.17 16.29 13.75
C ILE A 97 -2.18 14.78 13.73
N LYS A 98 -3.33 14.20 13.40
CA LYS A 98 -3.45 12.75 13.14
C LYS A 98 -3.42 12.50 11.64
N ILE A 99 -2.49 11.66 11.21
CA ILE A 99 -2.37 11.20 9.81
C ILE A 99 -3.05 9.84 9.76
N LYS A 100 -4.25 9.75 9.18
CA LYS A 100 -5.11 8.56 9.20
C LYS A 100 -5.06 7.80 7.89
N TYR A 101 -5.13 6.47 7.95
CA TYR A 101 -5.30 5.59 6.79
C TYR A 101 -6.74 5.09 6.70
N THR A 102 -7.46 5.39 5.61
CA THR A 102 -8.92 5.21 5.52
C THR A 102 -9.41 4.01 4.69
N ASN A 103 -8.53 3.34 3.94
CA ASN A 103 -8.93 2.24 3.04
C ASN A 103 -9.34 0.94 3.79
N GLY A 104 -8.90 0.77 5.04
CA GLY A 104 -9.15 -0.43 5.86
C GLY A 104 -8.39 -1.70 5.43
N THR A 105 -7.78 -1.73 4.24
CA THR A 105 -6.92 -2.80 3.75
C THR A 105 -5.61 -2.21 3.21
N PRO A 106 -4.42 -2.55 3.73
CA PRO A 106 -4.15 -3.47 4.83
C PRO A 106 -4.73 -3.01 6.16
N SER A 107 -5.01 -3.95 7.06
CA SER A 107 -5.65 -3.65 8.34
C SER A 107 -4.76 -2.79 9.23
N ALA A 108 -5.38 -2.01 10.12
CA ALA A 108 -4.62 -1.16 11.04
C ALA A 108 -3.62 -1.95 11.91
N THR A 109 -3.98 -3.18 12.29
CA THR A 109 -3.09 -4.10 13.02
C THR A 109 -1.88 -4.52 12.18
N GLU A 110 -2.07 -4.80 10.88
CA GLU A 110 -0.95 -5.13 9.99
C GLU A 110 0.02 -3.95 9.84
N LEU A 111 -0.51 -2.73 9.75
CA LEU A 111 0.32 -1.53 9.67
C LEU A 111 1.09 -1.27 10.98
N ASN A 112 0.43 -1.41 12.14
CA ASN A 112 1.08 -1.30 13.45
C ASN A 112 2.18 -2.36 13.67
N ASN A 113 1.97 -3.60 13.21
CA ASN A 113 3.00 -4.65 13.29
C ASN A 113 4.25 -4.34 12.45
N ILE A 114 4.13 -3.50 11.41
CA ILE A 114 5.27 -3.05 10.59
C ILE A 114 5.95 -1.86 11.25
N ASN A 115 5.16 -0.93 11.81
CA ASN A 115 5.66 0.25 12.50
C ASN A 115 4.86 0.52 13.78
N ASN A 116 5.49 0.25 14.93
CA ASN A 116 4.89 0.38 16.25
C ASN A 116 4.51 1.82 16.63
N ASN A 117 4.97 2.83 15.89
CA ASN A 117 4.57 4.22 16.10
C ASN A 117 3.18 4.53 15.55
N ILE A 118 2.64 3.66 14.68
CA ILE A 118 1.27 3.76 14.17
C ILE A 118 0.31 3.32 15.26
N LEU A 119 -0.58 4.22 15.67
CA LEU A 119 -1.62 3.94 16.65
C LEU A 119 -2.90 3.47 15.94
N ILE A 120 -3.78 2.81 16.70
CA ILE A 120 -5.02 2.26 16.18
C ILE A 120 -6.19 2.84 16.98
N ASP A 121 -7.18 3.38 16.28
CA ASP A 121 -8.44 3.85 16.87
C ASP A 121 -9.59 3.41 15.97
N ASN A 122 -10.57 2.70 16.54
CA ASN A 122 -11.71 2.13 15.81
C ASN A 122 -11.32 1.43 14.50
N ASN A 123 -10.25 0.61 14.55
CA ASN A 123 -9.72 -0.13 13.39
C ASN A 123 -9.11 0.75 12.27
N THR A 124 -8.87 2.03 12.54
CA THR A 124 -8.17 2.98 11.68
C THR A 124 -6.75 3.18 12.19
N ALA A 125 -5.76 3.02 11.31
CA ALA A 125 -4.37 3.30 11.63
C ALA A 125 -4.09 4.80 11.52
N TYR A 126 -3.36 5.36 12.49
CA TYR A 126 -2.95 6.75 12.43
C TYR A 126 -1.57 7.00 13.04
N LEU A 127 -0.84 7.96 12.47
CA LEU A 127 0.36 8.56 13.08
C LEU A 127 -0.01 9.88 13.73
N VAL A 128 0.73 10.27 14.76
CA VAL A 128 0.54 11.55 15.44
C VAL A 128 1.78 12.40 15.27
N VAL A 129 1.59 13.66 14.87
CA VAL A 129 2.60 14.71 14.93
C VAL A 129 2.16 15.71 15.99
N LYS A 130 2.99 15.90 17.02
CA LYS A 130 2.77 16.92 18.05
C LYS A 130 3.64 18.12 17.73
N TYR A 131 3.12 19.32 17.95
CA TYR A 131 3.81 20.60 17.71
C TYR A 131 3.59 21.55 18.88
#